data_AF-A0A538P2P2-F1
#
_entry.id   AF-A0A538P2P2-F1
#
_cell.length_a   1.000
_cell.length_b   1.000
_cell.length_c   1.000
_cell.angle_alpha   90.00
_cell.angle_beta   90.00
_cell.angle_gamma   90.00
#
_symmetry.space_group_name_H-M   'P 1'
#
loop_
_entity.id
_entity.type
_entity.pdbx_description
1 polymer ?
#
loop_
_entity_poly.entity_id
_entity_poly.type
_entity_poly.pdbx_seq_one_letter_code
_entity_poly.pdbx_strand_id
1 'polypeptide(L)'
;MGCYDDKTEVLTGKGWRLFKNLSPDDEICTLNPSSDIIEFQRPTAIVSFEHHRKLISIRNRTLDIMVTPDHNMYLQSQQDARMHRNNYHFVKARELQTQSQIKRTGIWIGLESEYFTLPSVTLGHLEGRQVVLSATGSLEIPMDKWLAFIGVWLADGSVSGNRDSYRISVAQKSGVKGDRVEGLLLQLPFRFSRGKNEFYCYDKRLGSYLAEFGGAPEKKVPNFVKQLTPTKIRTFLEWFALGDGTLMKNGFRIFYTSSRRLADDIQELLLKVGRLGIVKQRRRGGKIRIVDHHADASRPQFEVLERVRKLESWIDKRDTRTVDYDGTVYCASVKNHIMYVRRNGKPYWCGNTSMYWTRNSPLFENTLLKAKEKLAASKYVGYIDINSIANSKGIFPLEWTSRLGYPTISIQMEGVTSDWGPFLSDLAQGKEAQLKTKKGYQVGVVVAIPPFPFEDEKAFKKYSEDATILFRKTTLNGVHLGEVKDVDGDWHIAGKSGYALVLTGSGASMQEAINSAYQSVRNVMIPNMFYRDDIGQRWFKDVDMLLSWGYL
;
A
#
# COMPACT_ATOMS: atom_id res chain seq x y z
N MET A 1 -7.28 -3.98 14.52
CA MET A 1 -7.04 -4.11 13.06
C MET A 1 -5.84 -3.25 12.67
N GLY A 2 -5.06 -3.65 11.65
CA GLY A 2 -4.00 -2.80 11.08
C GLY A 2 -4.57 -1.72 10.16
N CYS A 3 -4.51 -0.45 10.57
CA CYS A 3 -4.99 0.70 9.78
C CYS A 3 -4.03 1.90 9.90
N TYR A 4 -4.17 2.85 8.98
CA TYR A 4 -3.48 4.15 8.96
C TYR A 4 -4.44 5.28 9.36
N ASP A 5 -3.89 6.43 9.74
CA ASP A 5 -4.67 7.64 9.99
C ASP A 5 -5.13 8.38 8.70
N ASP A 6 -6.00 9.38 8.88
CA ASP A 6 -6.70 10.13 7.83
C ASP A 6 -5.81 10.95 6.86
N LYS A 7 -4.52 11.11 7.18
CA LYS A 7 -3.52 11.90 6.43
C LYS A 7 -2.40 11.05 5.83
N THR A 8 -2.54 9.73 5.89
CA THR A 8 -1.65 8.82 5.17
C THR A 8 -2.14 8.63 3.73
N GLU A 9 -1.20 8.67 2.80
CA GLU A 9 -1.40 8.49 1.36
C GLU A 9 -0.84 7.14 0.92
N VAL A 10 -1.44 6.54 -0.12
CA VAL A 10 -0.91 5.39 -0.85
C VAL A 10 -0.66 5.78 -2.31
N LEU A 11 0.38 5.22 -2.92
CA LEU A 11 0.67 5.41 -4.33
C LEU A 11 -0.24 4.49 -5.15
N THR A 12 -0.90 5.04 -6.16
CA THR A 12 -1.73 4.30 -7.12
C THR A 12 -1.20 4.49 -8.55
N GLY A 13 -1.68 3.71 -9.52
CA GLY A 13 -1.38 3.92 -10.95
C GLY A 13 -1.80 5.31 -11.47
N LYS A 14 -2.72 5.97 -10.76
CA LYS A 14 -3.14 7.36 -11.01
C LYS A 14 -2.33 8.38 -10.18
N GLY A 15 -1.25 7.97 -9.52
CA GLY A 15 -0.42 8.75 -8.59
C GLY A 15 -0.85 8.63 -7.13
N TRP A 16 -0.30 9.46 -6.26
CA TRP A 16 -0.61 9.43 -4.82
C TRP A 16 -2.06 9.84 -4.51
N ARG A 17 -2.70 9.11 -3.60
CA ARG A 17 -4.06 9.36 -3.08
C ARG A 17 -4.07 9.18 -1.56
N LEU A 18 -4.87 9.98 -0.84
CA LEU A 18 -5.19 9.68 0.56
C LEU A 18 -5.98 8.36 0.63
N PHE A 19 -5.77 7.55 1.67
CA PHE A 19 -6.50 6.28 1.82
C PHE A 19 -8.04 6.47 1.75
N LYS A 20 -8.55 7.56 2.34
CA LYS A 20 -9.97 7.93 2.33
C LYS A 20 -10.56 8.26 0.94
N ASN A 21 -9.70 8.41 -0.07
CA ASN A 21 -10.07 8.74 -1.45
C ASN A 21 -9.80 7.55 -2.42
N LEU A 22 -9.56 6.34 -1.91
CA LEU A 22 -9.39 5.15 -2.73
C LEU A 22 -10.72 4.60 -3.24
N SER A 23 -10.70 4.05 -4.46
CA SER A 23 -11.78 3.21 -4.99
C SER A 23 -11.29 1.80 -5.31
N PRO A 24 -12.19 0.79 -5.42
CA PRO A 24 -11.82 -0.57 -5.83
C PRO A 24 -11.12 -0.67 -7.20
N ASP A 25 -11.29 0.34 -8.07
CA ASP A 25 -10.64 0.46 -9.38
C ASP A 25 -9.27 1.15 -9.35
N ASP A 26 -8.80 1.62 -8.20
CA ASP A 26 -7.46 2.21 -8.09
C ASP A 26 -6.41 1.11 -7.89
N GLU A 27 -5.59 0.86 -8.91
CA GLU A 27 -4.44 -0.03 -8.77
C GLU A 27 -3.41 0.58 -7.83
N ILE A 28 -3.18 -0.05 -6.69
CA ILE A 28 -2.22 0.37 -5.67
C ILE A 28 -0.81 -0.11 -6.05
N CYS A 29 0.20 0.72 -5.81
CA CYS A 29 1.60 0.35 -5.95
C CYS A 29 2.01 -0.58 -4.82
N THR A 30 2.63 -1.70 -5.17
CA THR A 30 2.92 -2.80 -4.26
C THR A 30 4.31 -3.40 -4.48
N LEU A 31 4.80 -4.20 -3.52
CA LEU A 31 6.10 -4.87 -3.59
C LEU A 31 5.96 -6.39 -3.49
N ASN A 32 6.54 -7.11 -4.43
CA ASN A 32 6.68 -8.55 -4.37
C ASN A 32 7.81 -8.94 -3.40
N PRO A 33 7.52 -9.60 -2.26
CA PRO A 33 8.54 -9.87 -1.22
C PRO A 33 9.60 -10.91 -1.64
N SER A 34 9.38 -11.69 -2.70
CA SER A 34 10.33 -12.72 -3.14
C SER A 34 11.37 -12.20 -4.15
N SER A 35 11.02 -11.13 -4.88
CA SER A 35 11.80 -10.60 -6.01
C SER A 35 12.14 -9.12 -5.90
N ASP A 36 11.63 -8.42 -4.87
CA ASP A 36 11.66 -6.96 -4.74
C ASP A 36 11.00 -6.20 -5.91
N ILE A 37 10.28 -6.87 -6.81
CA ILE A 37 9.63 -6.25 -7.97
C ILE A 37 8.44 -5.39 -7.52
N ILE A 38 8.34 -4.19 -8.08
CA ILE A 38 7.23 -3.26 -7.89
C ILE A 38 6.10 -3.61 -8.87
N GLU A 39 4.91 -3.86 -8.34
CA GLU A 39 3.72 -4.28 -9.07
C GLU A 39 2.56 -3.31 -8.79
N PHE A 40 1.65 -3.11 -9.73
CA PHE A 40 0.39 -2.39 -9.48
C PHE A 40 -0.76 -3.40 -9.39
N GLN A 41 -1.54 -3.32 -8.31
CA GLN A 41 -2.56 -4.32 -7.96
C GLN A 41 -3.83 -3.63 -7.46
N ARG A 42 -5.00 -4.00 -8.01
CA ARG A 42 -6.29 -3.55 -7.45
C ARG A 42 -6.45 -4.03 -6.00
N PRO A 43 -7.00 -3.22 -5.09
CA PRO A 43 -7.32 -3.67 -3.75
C PRO A 43 -8.45 -4.70 -3.78
N THR A 44 -8.30 -5.79 -3.02
CA THR A 44 -9.37 -6.77 -2.77
C THR A 44 -10.38 -6.26 -1.75
N ALA A 45 -10.01 -5.27 -0.94
CA ALA A 45 -10.89 -4.57 -0.02
C ALA A 45 -10.34 -3.17 0.34
N ILE A 46 -11.24 -2.24 0.68
CA ILE A 46 -10.94 -0.94 1.29
C ILE A 46 -11.85 -0.82 2.50
N VAL A 47 -11.30 -0.44 3.65
CA VAL A 47 -11.99 -0.41 4.96
C VAL A 47 -11.74 0.93 5.65
N SER A 48 -12.76 1.47 6.30
CA SER A 48 -12.66 2.69 7.11
C SER A 48 -13.64 2.66 8.28
N PHE A 49 -13.18 3.04 9.48
CA PHE A 49 -14.01 3.12 10.68
C PHE A 49 -13.46 4.17 11.67
N GLU A 50 -14.32 4.65 12.57
CA GLU A 50 -13.94 5.59 13.63
C GLU A 50 -13.09 4.92 14.72
N HIS A 51 -12.02 5.60 15.14
CA HIS A 51 -11.03 5.07 16.07
C HIS A 51 -10.68 6.12 17.13
N HIS A 52 -11.23 5.94 18.33
CA HIS A 52 -11.02 6.79 19.50
C HIS A 52 -9.98 6.18 20.45
N ARG A 53 -8.91 5.62 19.91
CA ARG A 53 -7.86 4.90 20.65
C ARG A 53 -6.47 5.33 20.21
N LYS A 54 -5.46 4.92 20.98
CA LYS A 54 -4.06 5.21 20.69
C LYS A 54 -3.59 4.66 19.33
N LEU A 55 -2.79 5.46 18.62
CA LEU A 55 -1.99 5.06 17.47
C LEU A 55 -0.50 5.07 17.84
N ILE A 56 0.30 4.36 17.05
CA ILE A 56 1.76 4.37 17.12
C ILE A 56 2.27 5.34 16.05
N SER A 57 2.87 6.42 16.54
CA SER A 57 3.57 7.42 15.75
C SER A 57 5.05 7.08 15.67
N ILE A 58 5.62 7.02 14.47
CA ILE A 58 7.08 6.85 14.27
C ILE A 58 7.56 8.00 13.41
N ARG A 59 8.35 8.90 13.97
CA ARG A 59 8.69 10.17 13.31
C ARG A 59 10.16 10.53 13.49
N ASN A 60 10.87 10.58 12.36
CA ASN A 60 12.24 11.09 12.29
C ASN A 60 12.46 11.90 11.00
N ARG A 61 13.73 12.17 10.66
CA ARG A 61 14.09 12.95 9.45
C ARG A 61 13.61 12.28 8.15
N THR A 62 13.45 10.96 8.14
CA THR A 62 13.21 10.15 6.93
C THR A 62 11.89 9.39 6.93
N LEU A 63 11.26 9.20 8.09
CA LEU A 63 9.94 8.59 8.27
C LEU A 63 8.94 9.53 8.97
N ASP A 64 7.67 9.33 8.66
CA ASP A 64 6.50 9.81 9.38
C ASP A 64 5.48 8.68 9.20
N ILE A 65 5.08 8.04 10.29
CA ILE A 65 4.19 6.89 10.30
C ILE A 65 3.17 7.15 11.40
N MET A 66 1.90 6.87 11.13
CA MET A 66 0.83 6.93 12.11
C MET A 66 -0.12 5.77 11.83
N VAL A 67 -0.02 4.72 12.64
CA VAL A 67 -0.69 3.42 12.41
C VAL A 67 -1.25 2.84 13.70
N THR A 68 -2.23 1.96 13.59
CA THR A 68 -2.76 1.23 14.76
C THR A 68 -1.71 0.28 15.35
N PRO A 69 -1.79 -0.09 16.65
CA PRO A 69 -0.87 -1.03 17.28
C PRO A 69 -0.74 -2.41 16.59
N ASP A 70 -1.81 -2.88 15.94
CA ASP A 70 -1.88 -4.17 15.21
C ASP A 70 -1.32 -4.11 13.77
N HIS A 71 -0.85 -2.95 13.31
CA HIS A 71 -0.44 -2.76 11.93
C HIS A 71 0.83 -3.55 11.59
N ASN A 72 0.86 -4.24 10.44
CA ASN A 72 2.01 -5.04 10.02
C ASN A 72 3.05 -4.16 9.33
N MET A 73 4.22 -4.01 9.96
CA MET A 73 5.36 -3.22 9.50
C MET A 73 6.34 -4.13 8.72
N TYR A 74 6.71 -3.77 7.48
CA TYR A 74 7.65 -4.57 6.67
C TYR A 74 9.10 -4.11 6.86
N LEU A 75 9.86 -4.84 7.67
CA LEU A 75 11.17 -4.42 8.18
C LEU A 75 12.15 -5.60 8.34
N GLN A 76 13.43 -5.29 8.51
CA GLN A 76 14.45 -6.25 8.90
C GLN A 76 15.08 -5.90 10.25
N SER A 77 15.68 -6.89 10.91
CA SER A 77 16.35 -6.72 12.20
C SER A 77 17.63 -5.87 12.08
N GLN A 78 18.15 -5.35 13.21
CA GLN A 78 19.45 -4.68 13.20
C GLN A 78 20.57 -5.59 12.69
N GLN A 79 20.56 -6.86 13.14
CA GLN A 79 21.58 -7.84 12.79
C GLN A 79 21.56 -8.10 11.27
N ASP A 80 20.39 -8.32 10.69
CA ASP A 80 20.24 -8.57 9.25
C ASP A 80 20.61 -7.35 8.41
N ALA A 81 20.24 -6.14 8.85
CA ALA A 81 20.64 -4.90 8.20
C ALA A 81 22.17 -4.67 8.25
N ARG A 82 22.84 -4.96 9.37
CA ARG A 82 24.31 -4.88 9.48
C ARG A 82 25.01 -5.96 8.65
N MET A 83 24.45 -7.16 8.60
CA MET A 83 24.94 -8.29 7.80
C MET A 83 24.51 -8.24 6.33
N HIS A 84 23.81 -7.18 5.89
CA HIS A 84 23.33 -6.97 4.52
C HIS A 84 22.47 -8.14 3.96
N ARG A 85 21.75 -8.84 4.85
CA ARG A 85 20.97 -10.04 4.51
C ARG A 85 19.65 -9.77 3.79
N ASN A 86 19.13 -8.55 3.85
CA ASN A 86 17.82 -8.15 3.29
C ASN A 86 16.65 -9.03 3.77
N ASN A 87 16.70 -9.46 5.03
CA ASN A 87 15.72 -10.38 5.63
C ASN A 87 14.47 -9.62 6.13
N TYR A 88 13.70 -9.08 5.19
CA TYR A 88 12.50 -8.32 5.48
C TYR A 88 11.31 -9.23 5.79
N HIS A 89 10.61 -8.94 6.89
CA HIS A 89 9.47 -9.68 7.41
C HIS A 89 8.45 -8.72 8.05
N PHE A 90 7.27 -9.23 8.39
CA PHE A 90 6.25 -8.45 9.08
C PHE A 90 6.41 -8.52 10.60
N VAL A 91 6.36 -7.37 11.26
CA VAL A 91 6.29 -7.24 12.73
C VAL A 91 5.13 -6.29 13.07
N LYS A 92 4.39 -6.52 14.15
CA LYS A 92 3.35 -5.58 14.57
C LYS A 92 3.95 -4.25 15.04
N ALA A 93 3.27 -3.15 14.79
CA ALA A 93 3.72 -1.82 15.21
C ALA A 93 3.98 -1.75 16.74
N ARG A 94 3.21 -2.49 17.56
CA ARG A 94 3.44 -2.60 19.02
C ARG A 94 4.62 -3.47 19.44
N GLU A 95 5.04 -4.41 18.58
CA GLU A 95 6.11 -5.38 18.83
C GLU A 95 7.46 -4.91 18.24
N LEU A 96 7.52 -3.67 17.74
CA LEU A 96 8.71 -3.08 17.12
C LEU A 96 9.91 -3.09 18.06
N GLN A 97 10.89 -3.91 17.68
CA GLN A 97 12.20 -3.94 18.31
C GLN A 97 12.95 -2.63 18.07
N THR A 98 13.86 -2.31 18.98
CA THR A 98 14.71 -1.14 18.82
C THR A 98 15.68 -1.36 17.66
N GLN A 99 15.93 -0.32 16.87
CA GLN A 99 16.93 -0.34 15.79
C GLN A 99 16.58 -1.29 14.64
N SER A 100 15.29 -1.53 14.37
CA SER A 100 14.83 -2.16 13.12
C SER A 100 15.01 -1.22 11.91
N GLN A 101 15.06 -1.78 10.70
CA GLN A 101 15.16 -1.01 9.45
C GLN A 101 13.98 -1.32 8.53
N ILE A 102 13.19 -0.30 8.16
CA ILE A 102 12.01 -0.44 7.29
C ILE A 102 12.42 -0.38 5.80
N LYS A 103 11.78 -1.20 4.95
CA LYS A 103 11.98 -1.22 3.48
C LYS A 103 11.35 0.01 2.83
N ARG A 104 12.00 0.59 1.82
CA ARG A 104 11.56 1.86 1.17
C ARG A 104 11.76 1.95 -0.34
N THR A 105 12.48 1.01 -0.94
CA THR A 105 12.70 0.91 -2.38
C THR A 105 12.28 -0.47 -2.90
N GLY A 106 12.38 -0.67 -4.22
CA GLY A 106 12.13 -1.91 -4.93
C GLY A 106 12.70 -1.83 -6.35
N ILE A 107 12.39 -2.83 -7.17
CA ILE A 107 12.84 -2.99 -8.55
C ILE A 107 11.66 -2.72 -9.49
N TRP A 108 11.77 -1.72 -10.36
CA TRP A 108 10.76 -1.45 -11.38
C TRP A 108 11.14 -2.09 -12.71
N ILE A 109 10.30 -3.00 -13.20
CA ILE A 109 10.40 -3.56 -14.56
C ILE A 109 9.51 -2.71 -15.45
N GLY A 110 10.10 -1.67 -16.03
CA GLY A 110 9.41 -0.78 -16.96
C GLY A 110 9.42 -1.28 -18.40
N LEU A 111 8.63 -0.64 -19.25
CA LEU A 111 8.54 -0.88 -20.68
C LEU A 111 9.72 -0.21 -21.40
N GLU A 112 10.39 -0.95 -22.28
CA GLU A 112 11.41 -0.38 -23.16
C GLU A 112 10.77 0.17 -24.43
N SER A 113 11.28 1.28 -24.95
CA SER A 113 10.71 1.97 -26.11
C SER A 113 11.75 2.87 -26.77
N GLU A 114 11.97 2.64 -28.06
CA GLU A 114 12.97 3.38 -28.84
C GLU A 114 12.44 4.73 -29.37
N TYR A 115 11.12 4.85 -29.58
CA TYR A 115 10.49 6.02 -30.18
C TYR A 115 9.25 6.47 -29.40
N PHE A 116 9.07 7.78 -29.29
CA PHE A 116 7.81 8.41 -28.93
C PHE A 116 7.07 8.84 -30.19
N THR A 117 5.81 8.45 -30.30
CA THR A 117 4.91 8.88 -31.38
C THR A 117 4.11 10.09 -30.93
N LEU A 118 4.42 11.28 -31.46
CA LEU A 118 3.58 12.47 -31.29
C LEU A 118 2.32 12.30 -32.17
N PRO A 119 1.11 12.38 -31.60
CA PRO A 119 -0.14 12.12 -32.34
C PRO A 119 -0.38 13.18 -33.42
N SER A 120 -1.12 12.78 -34.46
CA SER A 120 -1.60 13.71 -35.48
C SER A 120 -2.62 14.69 -34.91
N VAL A 121 -2.62 15.92 -35.41
CA VAL A 121 -3.68 16.90 -35.15
C VAL A 121 -4.39 17.25 -36.46
N THR A 122 -5.68 17.56 -36.35
CA THR A 122 -6.45 18.12 -37.48
C THR A 122 -6.24 19.62 -37.50
N LEU A 123 -5.75 20.14 -38.62
CA LEU A 123 -5.55 21.57 -38.86
C LEU A 123 -6.58 22.07 -39.87
N GLY A 124 -7.22 23.20 -39.55
CA GLY A 124 -7.95 23.98 -40.53
C GLY A 124 -7.02 24.96 -41.25
N HIS A 125 -7.11 25.02 -42.57
CA HIS A 125 -6.57 26.11 -43.39
C HIS A 125 -7.67 26.64 -44.33
N LEU A 126 -7.50 27.87 -44.81
CA LEU A 126 -8.44 28.49 -45.74
C LEU A 126 -8.02 28.21 -47.18
N GLU A 127 -8.92 27.63 -47.96
CA GLU A 127 -8.84 27.59 -49.42
C GLU A 127 -9.94 28.50 -49.98
N GLY A 128 -9.54 29.70 -50.41
CA GLY A 128 -10.47 30.76 -50.77
C GLY A 128 -11.35 31.20 -49.58
N ARG A 129 -12.64 30.86 -49.63
CA ARG A 129 -13.62 31.13 -48.57
C ARG A 129 -14.02 29.88 -47.75
N GLN A 130 -13.46 28.71 -48.05
CA GLN A 130 -13.78 27.47 -47.35
C GLN A 130 -12.68 27.10 -46.35
N VAL A 131 -13.07 26.56 -45.20
CA VAL A 131 -12.15 25.95 -44.24
C VAL A 131 -11.98 24.49 -44.63
N VAL A 132 -10.78 24.12 -45.06
CA VAL A 132 -10.38 22.75 -45.38
C VAL A 132 -9.65 22.16 -44.17
N LEU A 133 -9.99 20.93 -43.81
CA LEU A 133 -9.37 20.20 -42.70
C LEU A 133 -8.35 19.20 -43.24
N SER A 134 -7.11 19.27 -42.74
CA SER A 134 -6.03 18.34 -43.08
C SER A 134 -5.37 17.78 -41.82
N ALA A 135 -4.93 16.51 -41.86
CA ALA A 135 -4.27 15.86 -40.73
C ALA A 135 -2.74 15.92 -40.91
N THR A 136 -2.00 16.28 -39.86
CA THR A 136 -0.52 16.45 -39.92
C THR A 136 0.29 15.17 -40.05
N GLY A 137 -0.36 14.01 -39.97
CA GLY A 137 0.31 12.73 -39.68
C GLY A 137 0.84 12.65 -38.24
N SER A 138 1.13 11.42 -37.80
CA SER A 138 1.95 11.17 -36.60
C SER A 138 3.42 11.46 -36.88
N LEU A 139 4.20 11.69 -35.83
CA LEU A 139 5.64 11.93 -35.92
C LEU A 139 6.39 11.10 -34.89
N GLU A 140 7.32 10.29 -35.34
CA GLU A 140 8.20 9.51 -34.46
C GLU A 140 9.44 10.31 -34.08
N ILE A 141 9.79 10.28 -32.80
CA ILE A 141 10.91 11.00 -32.21
C ILE A 141 11.70 10.00 -31.37
N PRO A 142 13.03 9.86 -31.51
CA PRO A 142 13.82 8.97 -30.67
C PRO A 142 13.58 9.25 -29.18
N MET A 143 13.21 8.22 -28.43
CA MET A 143 12.66 8.32 -27.08
C MET A 143 13.59 9.08 -26.13
N ASP A 144 14.91 8.90 -26.20
CA ASP A 144 15.85 9.63 -25.35
C ASP A 144 15.91 11.13 -25.64
N LYS A 145 15.71 11.54 -26.91
CA LYS A 145 15.62 12.96 -27.29
C LYS A 145 14.30 13.56 -26.82
N TRP A 146 13.22 12.79 -26.92
CA TRP A 146 11.91 13.19 -26.42
C TRP A 146 11.87 13.32 -24.89
N LEU A 147 12.42 12.35 -24.16
CA LEU A 147 12.53 12.37 -22.70
C LEU A 147 13.41 13.51 -22.19
N ALA A 148 14.50 13.78 -22.91
CA ALA A 148 15.33 14.95 -22.65
C ALA A 148 14.55 16.26 -22.83
N PHE A 149 13.80 16.37 -23.94
CA PHE A 149 13.00 17.55 -24.25
C PHE A 149 11.87 17.77 -23.25
N ILE A 150 11.03 16.77 -23.00
CA ILE A 150 9.90 16.88 -22.07
C ILE A 150 10.37 17.05 -20.62
N GLY A 151 11.56 16.54 -20.28
CA GLY A 151 12.24 16.81 -19.01
C GLY A 151 12.53 18.30 -18.82
N VAL A 152 13.28 18.92 -19.74
CA VAL A 152 13.59 20.36 -19.62
C VAL A 152 12.38 21.26 -19.84
N TRP A 153 11.42 20.87 -20.68
CA TRP A 153 10.17 21.64 -20.88
C TRP A 153 9.23 21.55 -19.66
N LEU A 154 9.16 20.43 -18.94
CA LEU A 154 8.38 20.39 -17.69
C LEU A 154 9.02 21.21 -16.56
N ALA A 155 10.33 21.47 -16.60
CA ALA A 155 10.96 22.51 -15.80
C ALA A 155 10.63 23.91 -16.38
N ASP A 156 11.47 24.39 -17.30
CA ASP A 156 11.51 25.79 -17.74
C ASP A 156 10.56 26.14 -18.90
N GLY A 157 9.77 25.18 -19.37
CA GLY A 157 8.93 25.32 -20.56
C GLY A 157 7.55 25.91 -20.32
N SER A 158 6.97 26.49 -21.37
CA SER A 158 5.59 26.96 -21.43
C SER A 158 4.98 26.77 -22.83
N VAL A 159 3.66 26.87 -22.89
CA VAL A 159 2.88 27.08 -24.12
C VAL A 159 2.02 28.31 -23.89
N SER A 160 1.95 29.18 -24.90
CA SER A 160 1.11 30.39 -24.91
C SER A 160 0.44 30.53 -26.27
N GLY A 161 -0.70 31.22 -26.35
CA GLY A 161 -1.48 31.39 -27.58
C GLY A 161 -2.89 30.81 -27.50
N ASN A 162 -3.49 30.54 -28.66
CA ASN A 162 -4.87 30.05 -28.80
C ASN A 162 -4.90 28.79 -29.70
N ARG A 163 -6.10 28.27 -30.01
CA ARG A 163 -6.27 27.06 -30.85
C ARG A 163 -5.65 27.20 -32.25
N ASP A 164 -5.51 28.42 -32.76
CA ASP A 164 -5.04 28.71 -34.11
C ASP A 164 -3.54 29.00 -34.18
N SER A 165 -2.91 29.37 -33.06
CA SER A 165 -1.49 29.68 -32.95
C SER A 165 -0.96 29.37 -31.56
N TYR A 166 -0.03 28.40 -31.48
CA TYR A 166 0.71 28.07 -30.28
C TYR A 166 2.13 28.61 -30.39
N ARG A 167 2.61 29.28 -29.34
CA ARG A 167 4.03 29.56 -29.09
C ARG A 167 4.50 28.64 -27.97
N ILE A 168 5.32 27.66 -28.32
CA ILE A 168 6.05 26.80 -27.39
C ILE A 168 7.32 27.55 -27.00
N SER A 169 7.69 27.57 -25.73
CA SER A 169 8.94 28.20 -25.28
C SER A 169 9.62 27.40 -24.18
N VAL A 170 10.95 27.50 -24.10
CA VAL A 170 11.79 26.96 -23.02
C VAL A 170 12.68 28.10 -22.53
N ALA A 171 12.46 28.57 -21.31
CA ALA A 171 13.23 29.66 -20.74
C ALA A 171 14.66 29.19 -20.40
N GLN A 172 15.68 29.82 -20.98
CA GLN A 172 17.07 29.48 -20.67
C GLN A 172 18.02 30.63 -21.00
N LYS A 173 18.95 30.91 -20.09
CA LYS A 173 19.98 31.94 -20.31
C LYS A 173 21.16 31.36 -21.10
N SER A 174 21.85 32.20 -21.87
CA SER A 174 23.09 31.81 -22.57
C SER A 174 24.18 31.32 -21.62
N GLY A 175 25.04 30.43 -22.13
CA GLY A 175 26.09 29.72 -21.39
C GLY A 175 25.82 28.22 -21.34
N VAL A 176 26.71 27.46 -20.70
CA VAL A 176 26.81 25.98 -20.80
C VAL A 176 25.47 25.21 -20.67
N LYS A 177 24.55 25.66 -19.80
CA LYS A 177 23.19 25.07 -19.73
C LYS A 177 22.36 25.34 -20.99
N GLY A 178 22.32 26.60 -21.45
CA GLY A 178 21.62 27.02 -22.66
C GLY A 178 22.16 26.34 -23.91
N ASP A 179 23.47 26.22 -24.04
CA ASP A 179 24.11 25.62 -25.22
C ASP A 179 23.84 24.10 -25.27
N ARG A 180 23.77 23.44 -24.10
CA ARG A 180 23.32 22.04 -23.99
C ARG A 180 21.83 21.85 -24.33
N VAL A 181 20.98 22.82 -23.99
CA VAL A 181 19.55 22.80 -24.37
C VAL A 181 19.39 23.05 -25.87
N GLU A 182 20.10 24.02 -26.45
CA GLU A 182 20.11 24.29 -27.89
C GLU A 182 20.53 23.07 -28.70
N GLY A 183 21.64 22.43 -28.31
CA GLY A 183 22.13 21.21 -28.96
C GLY A 183 21.13 20.06 -28.92
N LEU A 184 20.27 19.98 -27.90
CA LEU A 184 19.14 19.04 -27.87
C LEU A 184 18.02 19.47 -28.83
N LEU A 185 17.61 20.73 -28.80
CA LEU A 185 16.51 21.24 -29.63
C LEU A 185 16.80 21.11 -31.14
N LEU A 186 18.07 21.28 -31.55
CA LEU A 186 18.52 21.05 -32.93
C LEU A 186 18.41 19.59 -33.40
N GLN A 187 18.27 18.62 -32.48
CA GLN A 187 18.09 17.20 -32.78
C GLN A 187 16.61 16.77 -32.80
N LEU A 188 15.69 17.71 -32.61
CA LEU A 188 14.25 17.48 -32.70
C LEU A 188 13.72 17.91 -34.08
N PRO A 189 12.63 17.32 -34.57
CA PRO A 189 12.02 17.70 -35.85
C PRO A 189 11.27 19.06 -35.82
N PHE A 190 11.60 19.96 -34.88
CA PHE A 190 10.93 21.23 -34.66
C PHE A 190 11.91 22.39 -34.83
N ARG A 191 11.51 23.42 -35.59
CA ARG A 191 12.33 24.62 -35.80
C ARG A 191 12.24 25.56 -34.60
N PHE A 192 13.12 25.37 -33.62
CA PHE A 192 13.31 26.31 -32.52
C PHE A 192 14.20 27.50 -32.95
N SER A 193 13.77 28.71 -32.61
CA SER A 193 14.55 29.95 -32.74
C SER A 193 15.06 30.39 -31.37
N ARG A 194 16.28 30.95 -31.33
CA ARG A 194 16.88 31.50 -30.10
C ARG A 194 16.39 32.94 -29.87
N GLY A 195 15.86 33.20 -28.68
CA GLY A 195 15.58 34.53 -28.15
C GLY A 195 16.67 34.99 -27.16
N LYS A 196 16.41 36.08 -26.43
CA LYS A 196 17.38 36.65 -25.47
C LYS A 196 17.64 35.74 -24.26
N ASN A 197 16.60 35.10 -23.73
CA ASN A 197 16.62 34.23 -22.54
C ASN A 197 15.68 33.02 -22.71
N GLU A 198 15.45 32.58 -23.95
CA GLU A 198 14.51 31.51 -24.27
C GLU A 198 14.83 30.88 -25.64
N PHE A 199 14.31 29.68 -25.87
CA PHE A 199 14.13 29.10 -27.20
C PHE A 199 12.63 28.95 -27.46
N TYR A 200 12.16 29.24 -28.68
CA TYR A 200 10.73 29.19 -29.01
C TYR A 200 10.45 28.59 -30.39
N CYS A 201 9.28 27.97 -30.57
CA CYS A 201 8.79 27.50 -31.87
C CYS A 201 7.24 27.61 -31.94
N TYR A 202 6.70 27.40 -33.14
CA TYR A 202 5.26 27.56 -33.44
C TYR A 202 4.61 26.30 -34.03
N ASP A 203 5.15 25.11 -33.75
CA ASP A 203 4.61 23.84 -34.26
C ASP A 203 3.24 23.53 -33.60
N LYS A 204 2.16 23.56 -34.38
CA LYS A 204 0.79 23.38 -33.87
C LYS A 204 0.53 22.00 -33.26
N ARG A 205 1.19 20.95 -33.73
CA ARG A 205 1.05 19.57 -33.23
C ARG A 205 1.71 19.44 -31.86
N LEU A 206 2.94 19.93 -31.75
CA LEU A 206 3.67 20.00 -30.49
C LEU A 206 2.96 20.89 -29.47
N GLY A 207 2.51 22.08 -29.89
CA GLY A 207 1.79 23.03 -29.04
C GLY A 207 0.49 22.47 -28.47
N SER A 208 -0.32 21.82 -29.31
CA SER A 208 -1.55 21.13 -28.89
C SER A 208 -1.25 20.08 -27.81
N TYR A 209 -0.29 19.18 -28.06
CA TYR A 209 0.09 18.13 -27.12
C TYR A 209 0.63 18.69 -25.79
N LEU A 210 1.52 19.69 -25.86
CA LEU A 210 2.12 20.29 -24.66
C LEU A 210 1.11 21.10 -23.82
N ALA A 211 0.05 21.65 -24.44
CA ALA A 211 -1.00 22.37 -23.73
C ALA A 211 -1.78 21.47 -22.74
N GLU A 212 -1.87 20.15 -22.97
CA GLU A 212 -2.54 19.18 -22.09
C GLU A 212 -1.89 19.03 -20.69
N PHE A 213 -0.66 19.54 -20.54
CA PHE A 213 0.09 19.53 -19.29
C PHE A 213 -0.10 20.80 -18.45
N GLY A 214 -0.78 21.82 -18.98
CA GLY A 214 -1.16 23.02 -18.23
C GLY A 214 -0.01 23.96 -17.86
N GLY A 215 -0.30 24.92 -16.99
CA GLY A 215 0.68 25.89 -16.48
C GLY A 215 1.56 25.32 -15.38
N ALA A 216 2.53 26.13 -14.92
CA ALA A 216 3.52 25.70 -13.91
C ALA A 216 2.94 25.04 -12.63
N PRO A 217 1.82 25.51 -12.02
CA PRO A 217 1.21 24.83 -10.89
C PRO A 217 0.33 23.62 -11.25
N GLU A 218 -0.06 23.45 -12.52
CA GLU A 218 -0.84 22.31 -13.02
C GLU A 218 0.03 21.18 -13.62
N LYS A 219 1.29 21.47 -13.99
CA LYS A 219 2.23 20.52 -14.63
C LYS A 219 2.24 19.15 -13.96
N LYS A 220 2.32 18.10 -14.78
CA LYS A 220 2.32 16.67 -14.39
C LYS A 220 3.26 15.90 -15.32
N VAL A 221 3.81 14.77 -14.87
CA VAL A 221 4.59 13.89 -15.75
C VAL A 221 3.62 13.12 -16.67
N PRO A 222 3.85 13.04 -17.99
CA PRO A 222 3.07 12.19 -18.88
C PRO A 222 3.06 10.73 -18.42
N ASN A 223 1.90 10.09 -18.39
CA ASN A 223 1.75 8.74 -17.85
C ASN A 223 2.67 7.72 -18.53
N PHE A 224 2.94 7.84 -19.83
CA PHE A 224 3.85 6.92 -20.53
C PHE A 224 5.27 6.94 -19.94
N VAL A 225 5.81 8.12 -19.58
CA VAL A 225 7.15 8.26 -18.97
C VAL A 225 7.25 7.44 -17.69
N LYS A 226 6.17 7.40 -16.90
CA LYS A 226 6.10 6.63 -15.65
C LYS A 226 6.12 5.12 -15.88
N GLN A 227 5.82 4.65 -17.08
CA GLN A 227 5.82 3.22 -17.41
C GLN A 227 7.14 2.75 -18.00
N LEU A 228 8.04 3.65 -18.41
CA LEU A 228 9.29 3.28 -19.08
C LEU A 228 10.31 2.59 -18.16
N THR A 229 11.34 1.98 -18.76
CA THR A 229 12.46 1.38 -18.01
C THR A 229 13.16 2.39 -17.09
N PRO A 230 13.80 1.91 -16.00
CA PRO A 230 14.59 2.77 -15.11
C PRO A 230 15.64 3.62 -15.83
N THR A 231 16.21 3.15 -16.94
CA THR A 231 17.18 3.90 -17.76
C THR A 231 16.52 5.12 -18.41
N LYS A 232 15.41 4.93 -19.12
CA LYS A 232 14.64 6.02 -19.74
C LYS A 232 14.13 7.03 -18.71
N ILE A 233 13.65 6.56 -17.54
CA ILE A 233 13.24 7.45 -16.45
C ILE A 233 14.43 8.26 -15.90
N ARG A 234 15.65 7.70 -15.83
CA ARG A 234 16.85 8.49 -15.46
C ARG A 234 17.12 9.62 -16.47
N THR A 235 17.03 9.35 -17.78
CA THR A 235 17.17 10.38 -18.83
C THR A 235 16.22 11.56 -18.57
N PHE A 236 14.93 11.27 -18.36
CA PHE A 236 13.94 12.31 -18.03
C PHE A 236 14.32 13.10 -16.77
N LEU A 237 14.64 12.42 -15.67
CA LEU A 237 15.01 13.05 -14.40
C LEU A 237 16.29 13.89 -14.49
N GLU A 238 17.23 13.53 -15.35
CA GLU A 238 18.48 14.29 -15.57
C GLU A 238 18.23 15.60 -16.32
N TRP A 239 17.40 15.60 -17.35
CA TRP A 239 17.05 16.81 -18.09
C TRP A 239 16.05 17.70 -17.34
N PHE A 240 15.14 17.12 -16.56
CA PHE A 240 14.32 17.88 -15.62
C PHE A 240 15.19 18.57 -14.55
N ALA A 241 16.21 17.89 -14.02
CA ALA A 241 17.19 18.48 -13.09
C ALA A 241 18.11 19.53 -13.73
N LEU A 242 18.23 19.56 -15.07
CA LEU A 242 19.04 20.57 -15.76
C LEU A 242 18.39 21.96 -15.67
N GLY A 243 17.05 22.02 -15.75
CA GLY A 243 16.27 23.22 -15.49
C GLY A 243 16.08 23.44 -13.99
N ASP A 244 15.04 22.83 -13.43
CA ASP A 244 14.53 23.03 -12.05
C ASP A 244 15.20 22.10 -11.01
N GLY A 245 16.52 21.92 -11.11
CA GLY A 245 17.30 21.07 -10.21
C GLY A 245 18.55 21.73 -9.62
N THR A 246 18.88 21.35 -8.39
CA THR A 246 20.18 21.62 -7.76
C THR A 246 20.90 20.30 -7.47
N LEU A 247 22.11 20.14 -8.02
CA LEU A 247 23.01 19.04 -7.68
C LEU A 247 23.85 19.41 -6.45
N MET A 248 23.76 18.61 -5.40
CA MET A 248 24.50 18.79 -4.16
C MET A 248 25.89 18.13 -4.25
N LYS A 249 26.88 18.63 -3.50
CA LYS A 249 28.27 18.11 -3.46
C LYS A 249 28.41 16.60 -3.17
N ASN A 250 27.37 15.99 -2.58
CA ASN A 250 27.32 14.57 -2.21
C ASN A 250 26.51 13.70 -3.19
N GLY A 251 26.15 14.22 -4.36
CA GLY A 251 25.42 13.51 -5.42
C GLY A 251 23.91 13.41 -5.24
N PHE A 252 23.34 14.05 -4.20
CA PHE A 252 21.88 14.21 -4.10
C PHE A 252 21.40 15.33 -5.03
N ARG A 253 20.24 15.16 -5.66
CA ARG A 253 19.53 16.26 -6.33
C ARG A 253 18.39 16.77 -5.46
N ILE A 254 18.13 18.07 -5.55
CA ILE A 254 16.88 18.68 -5.07
C ILE A 254 16.15 19.18 -6.31
N PHE A 255 14.95 18.66 -6.54
CA PHE A 255 14.05 19.10 -7.59
C PHE A 255 13.08 20.13 -7.04
N TYR A 256 12.77 21.17 -7.82
CA TYR A 256 11.84 22.22 -7.44
C TYR A 256 10.63 22.23 -8.38
N THR A 257 9.47 22.63 -7.87
CA THR A 257 8.27 22.93 -8.68
C THR A 257 7.24 23.68 -7.85
N SER A 258 6.28 24.34 -8.50
CA SER A 258 5.06 24.87 -7.87
C SER A 258 3.87 23.89 -7.95
N SER A 259 3.94 22.87 -8.80
CA SER A 259 2.92 21.83 -8.92
C SER A 259 3.11 20.74 -7.86
N ARG A 260 2.11 20.54 -7.00
CA ARG A 260 2.06 19.37 -6.10
C ARG A 260 2.10 18.08 -6.89
N ARG A 261 1.41 18.04 -8.05
CA ARG A 261 1.32 16.84 -8.88
C ARG A 261 2.68 16.48 -9.48
N LEU A 262 3.43 17.47 -9.98
CA LEU A 262 4.77 17.23 -10.53
C LEU A 262 5.73 16.74 -9.44
N ALA A 263 5.68 17.31 -8.23
CA ALA A 263 6.50 16.84 -7.11
C ALA A 263 6.18 15.38 -6.70
N ASP A 264 4.90 15.04 -6.71
CA ASP A 264 4.40 13.69 -6.43
C ASP A 264 4.80 12.67 -7.51
N ASP A 265 4.72 13.08 -8.78
CA ASP A 265 5.14 12.28 -9.93
C ASP A 265 6.67 12.07 -9.94
N ILE A 266 7.47 13.10 -9.61
CA ILE A 266 8.93 12.97 -9.45
C ILE A 266 9.27 12.01 -8.30
N GLN A 267 8.51 12.00 -7.19
CA GLN A 267 8.69 11.01 -6.13
C GLN A 267 8.40 9.57 -6.60
N GLU A 268 7.37 9.36 -7.43
CA GLU A 268 7.09 8.06 -8.07
C GLU A 268 8.24 7.63 -9.00
N LEU A 269 8.70 8.52 -9.88
CA LEU A 269 9.82 8.24 -10.78
C LEU A 269 11.11 7.90 -10.00
N LEU A 270 11.35 8.56 -8.87
CA LEU A 270 12.49 8.27 -8.01
C LEU A 270 12.45 6.85 -7.45
N LEU A 271 11.29 6.38 -6.97
CA LEU A 271 11.09 4.97 -6.58
C LEU A 271 11.42 4.05 -7.76
N LYS A 272 10.87 4.32 -8.94
CA LYS A 272 11.03 3.50 -10.15
C LYS A 272 12.47 3.44 -10.67
N VAL A 273 13.36 4.37 -10.29
CA VAL A 273 14.80 4.30 -10.61
C VAL A 273 15.67 3.75 -9.45
N GLY A 274 15.04 3.11 -8.45
CA GLY A 274 15.72 2.53 -7.29
C GLY A 274 16.26 3.58 -6.30
N ARG A 275 15.69 4.78 -6.30
CA ARG A 275 16.08 5.91 -5.44
C ARG A 275 14.91 6.27 -4.52
N LEU A 276 15.16 7.20 -3.60
CA LEU A 276 14.14 7.67 -2.65
C LEU A 276 13.92 9.16 -2.80
N GLY A 277 12.69 9.59 -3.11
CA GLY A 277 12.28 11.00 -2.98
C GLY A 277 11.68 11.29 -1.61
N ILE A 278 12.06 12.42 -1.00
CA ILE A 278 11.32 13.02 0.13
C ILE A 278 10.72 14.34 -0.34
N VAL A 279 9.38 14.42 -0.40
CA VAL A 279 8.67 15.65 -0.78
C VAL A 279 8.56 16.56 0.45
N LYS A 280 8.88 17.85 0.28
CA LYS A 280 8.63 18.90 1.26
C LYS A 280 7.87 20.04 0.61
N GLN A 281 6.89 20.59 1.32
CA GLN A 281 6.27 21.85 0.94
C GLN A 281 6.94 23.00 1.72
N ARG A 282 7.44 24.01 1.01
CA ARG A 282 7.82 25.31 1.58
C ARG A 282 6.71 26.31 1.33
N ARG A 283 6.27 26.98 2.39
CA ARG A 283 5.53 28.24 2.29
C ARG A 283 6.56 29.36 2.32
N ARG A 284 6.59 30.21 1.29
CA ARG A 284 7.30 31.49 1.31
C ARG A 284 6.27 32.59 1.57
N GLY A 285 6.71 33.71 2.14
CA GLY A 285 5.84 34.85 2.43
C GLY A 285 5.99 35.95 1.39
N GLY A 286 4.88 36.29 0.71
CA GLY A 286 4.74 37.52 -0.08
C GLY A 286 5.71 37.69 -1.25
N LYS A 287 6.01 38.95 -1.58
CA LYS A 287 6.94 39.33 -2.65
C LYS A 287 8.38 39.15 -2.19
N ILE A 288 9.18 38.43 -2.97
CA ILE A 288 10.64 38.34 -2.80
C ILE A 288 11.33 39.15 -3.88
N ARG A 289 12.41 39.85 -3.54
CA ARG A 289 13.25 40.53 -4.53
C ARG A 289 14.27 39.53 -5.09
N ILE A 290 14.19 39.24 -6.39
CA ILE A 290 15.14 38.41 -7.11
C ILE A 290 15.96 39.35 -8.00
N VAL A 291 17.18 39.67 -7.56
CA VAL A 291 18.19 40.50 -8.26
C VAL A 291 17.65 41.85 -8.76
N ASP A 292 16.98 41.85 -9.91
CA ASP A 292 16.50 42.98 -10.70
C ASP A 292 14.98 43.23 -10.58
N HIS A 293 14.18 42.27 -10.07
CA HIS A 293 12.72 42.41 -9.99
C HIS A 293 12.12 41.84 -8.69
N HIS A 294 10.84 42.14 -8.44
CA HIS A 294 10.04 41.46 -7.42
C HIS A 294 9.29 40.28 -8.03
N ALA A 295 9.49 39.09 -7.48
CA ALA A 295 8.72 37.90 -7.81
C ALA A 295 7.69 37.63 -6.71
N ASP A 296 6.48 37.21 -7.08
CA ASP A 296 5.50 36.73 -6.11
C ASP A 296 5.84 35.30 -5.66
N ALA A 297 6.08 35.12 -4.37
CA ALA A 297 6.32 33.83 -3.74
C ALA A 297 5.16 33.38 -2.83
N SER A 298 3.96 33.95 -3.02
CA SER A 298 2.73 33.54 -2.33
C SER A 298 2.36 32.07 -2.55
N ARG A 299 2.71 31.52 -3.72
CA ARG A 299 2.39 30.13 -4.11
C ARG A 299 3.31 29.14 -3.38
N PRO A 300 2.79 27.95 -2.98
CA PRO A 300 3.60 26.93 -2.36
C PRO A 300 4.68 26.40 -3.31
N GLN A 301 5.90 26.24 -2.80
CA GLN A 301 6.99 25.59 -3.53
C GLN A 301 7.18 24.19 -2.97
N PHE A 302 7.29 23.19 -3.84
CA PHE A 302 7.62 21.83 -3.47
C PHE A 302 9.09 21.53 -3.78
N GLU A 303 9.76 20.87 -2.84
CA GLU A 303 11.11 20.33 -2.99
C GLU A 303 11.04 18.81 -2.93
N VAL A 304 11.55 18.12 -3.95
CA VAL A 304 11.75 16.67 -3.90
C VAL A 304 13.24 16.40 -3.68
N LEU A 305 13.58 15.97 -2.46
CA LEU A 305 14.95 15.65 -2.09
C LEU A 305 15.23 14.19 -2.49
N GLU A 306 16.03 14.01 -3.54
CA GLU A 306 16.50 12.69 -3.96
C GLU A 306 17.60 12.19 -3.01
N ARG A 307 17.44 10.97 -2.52
CA ARG A 307 18.48 10.22 -1.82
C ARG A 307 18.97 9.08 -2.70
N VAL A 308 20.28 9.04 -2.92
CA VAL A 308 21.01 8.00 -3.65
C VAL A 308 21.82 7.07 -2.73
N ARG A 309 21.84 7.33 -1.41
CA ARG A 309 22.55 6.57 -0.37
C ARG A 309 21.73 6.58 0.92
N LYS A 310 21.87 5.51 1.73
CA LYS A 310 21.07 5.27 2.96
C LYS A 310 19.56 5.39 2.64
N LEU A 311 19.12 4.57 1.69
CA LEU A 311 17.76 4.59 1.12
C LEU A 311 16.72 4.16 2.17
N GLU A 312 17.04 3.07 2.88
CA GLU A 312 16.27 2.58 4.03
C GLU A 312 16.36 3.53 5.24
N SER A 313 15.46 3.37 6.20
CA SER A 313 15.44 4.15 7.43
C SER A 313 15.40 3.26 8.66
N TRP A 314 16.22 3.60 9.65
CA TRP A 314 16.14 3.04 10.98
C TRP A 314 14.88 3.54 11.70
N ILE A 315 14.39 2.71 12.63
CA ILE A 315 13.34 2.99 13.60
C ILE A 315 13.99 2.81 14.98
N ASP A 316 14.26 3.92 15.67
CA ASP A 316 14.80 3.93 17.04
C ASP A 316 13.67 4.12 18.06
N LYS A 317 13.82 3.61 19.28
CA LYS A 317 12.83 3.80 20.38
C LYS A 317 12.48 5.27 20.63
N ARG A 318 13.45 6.19 20.44
CA ARG A 318 13.26 7.64 20.60
C ARG A 318 12.35 8.27 19.52
N ASP A 319 12.22 7.62 18.36
CA ASP A 319 11.42 8.10 17.23
C ASP A 319 9.96 7.63 17.35
N THR A 320 9.71 6.60 18.17
CA THR A 320 8.41 5.95 18.37
C THR A 320 7.68 6.53 19.59
N ARG A 321 6.40 6.87 19.42
CA ARG A 321 5.51 7.35 20.49
C ARG A 321 4.12 6.77 20.32
N THR A 322 3.49 6.43 21.44
CA THR A 322 2.06 6.15 21.47
C THR A 322 1.32 7.48 21.64
N VAL A 323 0.35 7.78 20.78
CA VAL A 323 -0.36 9.06 20.73
C VAL A 323 -1.86 8.79 20.68
N ASP A 324 -2.64 9.50 21.49
CA ASP A 324 -4.11 9.43 21.42
C ASP A 324 -4.60 9.98 20.07
N TYR A 325 -5.56 9.29 19.46
CA TYR A 325 -6.16 9.65 18.19
C TYR A 325 -7.67 9.52 18.29
N ASP A 326 -8.35 10.44 17.63
CA ASP A 326 -9.79 10.55 17.58
C ASP A 326 -10.17 10.92 16.14
N GLY A 327 -10.87 10.01 15.46
CA GLY A 327 -11.29 10.14 14.07
C GLY A 327 -11.15 8.84 13.26
N THR A 328 -11.43 8.91 11.96
CA THR A 328 -11.43 7.74 11.08
C THR A 328 -10.02 7.20 10.82
N VAL A 329 -9.86 5.88 10.87
CA VAL A 329 -8.70 5.16 10.33
C VAL A 329 -9.08 4.38 9.09
N TYR A 330 -8.10 4.12 8.21
CA TYR A 330 -8.32 3.55 6.89
C TYR A 330 -7.33 2.42 6.60
N CYS A 331 -7.75 1.44 5.80
CA CYS A 331 -6.90 0.37 5.29
C CYS A 331 -7.32 -0.06 3.88
N ALA A 332 -6.39 -0.66 3.15
CA ALA A 332 -6.69 -1.39 1.92
C ALA A 332 -5.95 -2.72 1.92
N SER A 333 -6.56 -3.76 1.36
CA SER A 333 -5.95 -5.07 1.17
C SER A 333 -5.53 -5.20 -0.29
N VAL A 334 -4.24 -5.41 -0.55
CA VAL A 334 -3.69 -5.71 -1.89
C VAL A 334 -3.18 -7.15 -1.95
N LYS A 335 -2.90 -7.68 -3.15
CA LYS A 335 -2.47 -9.07 -3.34
C LYS A 335 -1.23 -9.35 -2.48
N ASN A 336 -0.04 -8.82 -2.76
CA ASN A 336 1.18 -9.19 -1.99
C ASN A 336 1.22 -8.69 -0.51
N HIS A 337 0.20 -7.97 -0.04
CA HIS A 337 0.15 -7.34 1.29
C HIS A 337 1.34 -6.42 1.56
N ILE A 338 1.88 -5.74 0.54
CA ILE A 338 2.91 -4.74 0.73
C ILE A 338 2.58 -3.53 -0.13
N MET A 339 1.95 -2.49 0.46
CA MET A 339 1.55 -1.26 -0.25
C MET A 339 2.58 -0.14 -0.10
N TYR A 340 2.84 0.65 -1.16
CA TYR A 340 3.68 1.84 -1.06
C TYR A 340 2.90 3.02 -0.50
N VAL A 341 3.16 3.35 0.75
CA VAL A 341 2.46 4.38 1.51
C VAL A 341 3.41 5.53 1.85
N ARG A 342 2.87 6.72 2.10
CA ARG A 342 3.62 7.87 2.60
C ARG A 342 2.77 8.70 3.55
N ARG A 343 3.46 9.46 4.39
CA ARG A 343 2.87 10.53 5.18
C ARG A 343 3.83 11.71 5.21
N ASN A 344 3.30 12.94 5.14
CA ASN A 344 4.10 14.17 5.10
C ASN A 344 5.25 14.10 4.06
N GLY A 345 4.99 13.50 2.89
CA GLY A 345 5.97 13.34 1.80
C GLY A 345 7.06 12.27 1.99
N LYS A 346 6.95 11.39 2.98
CA LYS A 346 7.95 10.36 3.33
C LYS A 346 7.43 8.92 3.13
N PRO A 347 7.95 8.11 2.18
CA PRO A 347 7.33 6.83 1.81
C PRO A 347 7.99 5.54 2.38
N TYR A 348 7.24 4.41 2.42
CA TYR A 348 7.59 3.07 2.96
C TYR A 348 6.54 1.95 2.58
N TRP A 349 6.65 0.70 3.10
CA TRP A 349 5.93 -0.56 2.69
C TRP A 349 5.23 -1.37 3.87
N CYS A 350 3.99 -1.99 3.78
CA CYS A 350 3.19 -2.70 4.89
C CYS A 350 1.93 -3.64 4.51
N GLY A 351 1.32 -4.54 5.39
CA GLY A 351 0.33 -5.71 5.07
C GLY A 351 -0.82 -6.32 6.03
N ASN A 352 -1.48 -7.54 5.77
CA ASN A 352 -2.75 -8.20 6.41
C ASN A 352 -2.89 -9.83 6.53
N THR A 353 -4.04 -10.56 6.83
CA THR A 353 -4.20 -12.09 7.21
C THR A 353 -5.58 -12.93 6.95
N SER A 354 -5.67 -14.32 6.71
CA SER A 354 -6.92 -15.26 6.66
C SER A 354 -6.79 -16.88 6.75
N MET A 355 -7.85 -17.77 6.54
CA MET A 355 -7.96 -19.30 6.84
C MET A 355 -9.09 -20.21 6.11
N TYR A 356 -9.08 -21.61 6.06
CA TYR A 356 -10.16 -22.65 5.66
C TYR A 356 -9.88 -24.22 5.95
N TRP A 357 -10.65 -25.24 5.45
CA TRP A 357 -10.51 -26.74 5.66
C TRP A 357 -10.35 -27.69 4.42
N THR A 358 -9.67 -28.85 4.57
CA THR A 358 -9.67 -30.01 3.64
C THR A 358 -9.25 -31.35 4.32
N ARG A 359 -9.55 -32.52 3.72
CA ARG A 359 -9.08 -33.87 4.18
C ARG A 359 -7.63 -34.18 3.79
N ASN A 360 -7.29 -33.93 2.53
CA ASN A 360 -5.93 -34.07 2.01
C ASN A 360 -5.41 -32.67 1.67
N SER A 361 -4.15 -32.41 2.00
CA SER A 361 -3.49 -31.15 1.65
C SER A 361 -1.99 -31.40 1.50
N PRO A 362 -1.39 -30.97 0.38
CA PRO A 362 0.07 -30.97 0.27
C PRO A 362 0.75 -30.16 1.39
N LEU A 363 0.11 -29.13 1.98
CA LEU A 363 0.61 -28.47 3.20
C LEU A 363 0.79 -29.46 4.36
N PHE A 364 -0.23 -30.28 4.65
CA PHE A 364 -0.21 -31.28 5.72
C PHE A 364 0.84 -32.36 5.46
N GLU A 365 0.88 -32.88 4.22
CA GLU A 365 1.85 -33.91 3.79
C GLU A 365 3.29 -33.42 3.92
N ASN A 366 3.56 -32.17 3.54
CA ASN A 366 4.88 -31.57 3.63
C ASN A 366 5.26 -31.07 5.03
N THR A 367 4.33 -31.06 6.00
CA THR A 367 4.58 -30.60 7.37
C THR A 367 4.22 -31.66 8.40
N LEU A 368 3.00 -31.62 8.96
CA LEU A 368 2.56 -32.40 10.11
C LEU A 368 2.62 -33.91 9.89
N LEU A 369 2.39 -34.39 8.66
CA LEU A 369 2.50 -35.82 8.35
C LEU A 369 3.91 -36.39 8.65
N LYS A 370 4.97 -35.57 8.53
CA LYS A 370 6.36 -35.97 8.84
C LYS A 370 6.58 -36.29 10.33
N ALA A 371 5.67 -35.87 11.21
CA ALA A 371 5.72 -36.21 12.63
C ALA A 371 5.04 -37.55 12.97
N LYS A 372 4.33 -38.19 12.01
CA LYS A 372 3.49 -39.38 12.23
C LYS A 372 4.18 -40.49 13.03
N GLU A 373 5.39 -40.89 12.65
CA GLU A 373 6.11 -41.99 13.31
C GLU A 373 6.45 -41.65 14.77
N LYS A 374 6.88 -40.41 15.04
CA LYS A 374 7.19 -39.95 16.41
C LYS A 374 5.95 -39.85 17.28
N LEU A 375 4.84 -39.35 16.71
CA LEU A 375 3.55 -39.29 17.40
C LEU A 375 3.01 -40.70 17.71
N ALA A 376 3.09 -41.63 16.76
CA ALA A 376 2.72 -43.03 16.95
C ALA A 376 3.61 -43.71 18.02
N ALA A 377 4.92 -43.51 18.00
CA ALA A 377 5.85 -44.04 18.99
C ALA A 377 5.56 -43.50 20.41
N SER A 378 5.18 -42.23 20.53
CA SER A 378 4.73 -41.63 21.79
C SER A 378 3.30 -42.01 22.22
N LYS A 379 2.57 -42.78 21.38
CA LYS A 379 1.14 -43.07 21.53
C LYS A 379 0.28 -41.81 21.68
N TYR A 380 0.67 -40.69 21.06
CA TYR A 380 -0.07 -39.45 21.13
C TYR A 380 -1.39 -39.56 20.38
N VAL A 381 -2.49 -39.24 21.06
CA VAL A 381 -3.84 -39.21 20.53
C VAL A 381 -4.44 -37.85 20.89
N GLY A 382 -4.69 -37.01 19.89
CA GLY A 382 -5.18 -35.66 20.11
C GLY A 382 -4.98 -34.73 18.92
N TYR A 383 -5.27 -33.45 19.13
CA TYR A 383 -5.17 -32.40 18.13
C TYR A 383 -3.76 -31.81 18.08
N ILE A 384 -3.17 -31.74 16.87
CA ILE A 384 -1.97 -30.96 16.59
C ILE A 384 -2.29 -29.89 15.55
N ASP A 385 -1.83 -28.66 15.80
CA ASP A 385 -1.68 -27.59 14.83
C ASP A 385 -0.20 -27.30 14.58
N ILE A 386 0.12 -26.91 13.34
CA ILE A 386 1.44 -26.35 12.97
C ILE A 386 1.22 -25.05 12.23
N ASN A 387 1.31 -23.94 12.96
CA ASN A 387 1.31 -22.62 12.35
C ASN A 387 2.54 -22.47 11.44
N SER A 388 2.34 -22.09 10.19
CA SER A 388 3.38 -22.15 9.15
C SER A 388 3.32 -20.92 8.24
N ILE A 389 4.49 -20.45 7.81
CA ILE A 389 4.60 -19.54 6.66
C ILE A 389 4.84 -20.40 5.41
N ALA A 390 3.93 -20.35 4.44
CA ALA A 390 4.11 -20.97 3.13
C ALA A 390 4.50 -19.92 2.08
N ASN A 391 5.50 -20.22 1.25
CA ASN A 391 5.86 -19.42 0.07
C ASN A 391 6.38 -20.33 -1.05
N SER A 392 6.67 -19.77 -2.23
CA SER A 392 7.12 -20.53 -3.42
C SER A 392 8.41 -21.35 -3.25
N LYS A 393 9.14 -21.22 -2.13
CA LYS A 393 10.38 -21.95 -1.83
C LYS A 393 10.18 -23.07 -0.80
N GLY A 394 9.03 -23.14 -0.13
CA GLY A 394 8.78 -24.11 0.93
C GLY A 394 7.75 -23.66 1.95
N ILE A 395 7.50 -24.56 2.91
CA ILE A 395 6.62 -24.34 4.06
C ILE A 395 7.49 -24.37 5.31
N PHE A 396 7.37 -23.32 6.12
CA PHE A 396 8.25 -23.05 7.26
C PHE A 396 7.40 -23.05 8.54
N PRO A 397 7.44 -24.14 9.35
CA PRO A 397 6.80 -24.19 10.66
C PRO A 397 7.32 -23.08 11.60
N LEU A 398 6.41 -22.41 12.29
CA LEU A 398 6.69 -21.40 13.32
C LEU A 398 6.38 -21.92 14.73
N GLU A 399 5.23 -22.54 14.90
CA GLU A 399 4.67 -22.91 16.20
C GLU A 399 4.00 -24.28 16.09
N TRP A 400 4.24 -25.13 17.10
CA TRP A 400 3.61 -26.43 17.25
C TRP A 400 2.67 -26.38 18.46
N THR A 401 1.38 -26.66 18.25
CA THR A 401 0.38 -26.57 19.32
C THR A 401 -0.38 -27.89 19.45
N SER A 402 -0.29 -28.53 20.61
CA SER A 402 -0.95 -29.82 20.94
C SER A 402 -2.28 -29.65 21.68
N ARG A 403 -2.95 -28.51 21.48
CA ARG A 403 -4.24 -28.15 22.07
C ARG A 403 -5.10 -27.39 21.07
N LEU A 404 -6.41 -27.40 21.26
CA LEU A 404 -7.32 -26.56 20.49
C LEU A 404 -7.02 -25.07 20.78
N GLY A 405 -6.88 -24.28 19.71
CA GLY A 405 -6.56 -22.85 19.79
C GLY A 405 -7.79 -21.97 19.81
N TYR A 406 -7.73 -20.80 20.43
CA TYR A 406 -8.75 -19.74 20.29
C TYR A 406 -8.26 -18.68 19.29
N PRO A 407 -9.11 -18.14 18.39
CA PRO A 407 -10.51 -18.50 18.14
C PRO A 407 -10.72 -19.78 17.31
N THR A 408 -9.65 -20.47 16.91
CA THR A 408 -9.69 -21.60 15.96
C THR A 408 -10.80 -22.59 16.30
N ILE A 409 -10.91 -23.05 17.55
CA ILE A 409 -11.93 -24.00 18.02
C ILE A 409 -13.37 -23.58 17.70
N SER A 410 -13.73 -22.31 17.88
CA SER A 410 -15.05 -21.80 17.52
C SER A 410 -15.32 -21.96 16.02
N ILE A 411 -14.30 -21.68 15.18
CA ILE A 411 -14.35 -21.88 13.72
C ILE A 411 -14.45 -23.37 13.37
N GLN A 412 -13.82 -24.25 14.15
CA GLN A 412 -13.98 -25.70 14.00
C GLN A 412 -15.38 -26.15 14.38
N MET A 413 -15.96 -25.65 15.48
CA MET A 413 -17.33 -25.99 15.90
C MET A 413 -18.39 -25.49 14.90
N GLU A 414 -18.14 -24.39 14.18
CA GLU A 414 -18.98 -23.99 13.04
C GLU A 414 -18.90 -24.98 11.87
N GLY A 415 -17.73 -25.61 11.66
CA GLY A 415 -17.47 -26.51 10.54
C GLY A 415 -17.75 -27.98 10.82
N VAL A 416 -17.66 -28.45 12.07
CA VAL A 416 -17.81 -29.85 12.47
C VAL A 416 -19.29 -30.22 12.62
N THR A 417 -19.65 -31.41 12.14
CA THR A 417 -20.99 -32.00 12.25
C THR A 417 -21.02 -33.36 12.95
N SER A 418 -19.86 -33.88 13.38
CA SER A 418 -19.79 -34.97 14.35
C SER A 418 -20.01 -34.45 15.77
N ASP A 419 -20.66 -35.25 16.62
CA ASP A 419 -20.68 -35.01 18.06
C ASP A 419 -19.28 -35.16 18.65
N TRP A 420 -18.77 -34.10 19.28
CA TRP A 420 -17.42 -34.06 19.83
C TRP A 420 -17.19 -35.10 20.94
N GLY A 421 -18.19 -35.36 21.79
CA GLY A 421 -18.09 -36.33 22.88
C GLY A 421 -17.78 -37.75 22.38
N PRO A 422 -18.66 -38.36 21.56
CA PRO A 422 -18.39 -39.64 20.91
C PRO A 422 -17.11 -39.64 20.08
N PHE A 423 -16.87 -38.61 19.26
CA PHE A 423 -15.65 -38.53 18.43
C PHE A 423 -14.36 -38.57 19.27
N LEU A 424 -14.26 -37.76 20.33
CA LEU A 424 -13.09 -37.73 21.21
C LEU A 424 -12.98 -39.01 22.05
N SER A 425 -14.10 -39.59 22.47
CA SER A 425 -14.15 -40.88 23.20
C SER A 425 -13.63 -42.04 22.35
N ASP A 426 -14.11 -42.16 21.11
CA ASP A 426 -13.69 -43.22 20.20
C ASP A 426 -12.23 -43.03 19.77
N LEU A 427 -11.80 -41.79 19.51
CA LEU A 427 -10.41 -41.44 19.25
C LEU A 427 -9.49 -41.86 20.41
N ALA A 428 -9.85 -41.51 21.66
CA ALA A 428 -9.10 -41.86 22.86
C ALA A 428 -9.06 -43.37 23.15
N GLN A 429 -10.07 -44.11 22.72
CA GLN A 429 -10.15 -45.58 22.83
C GLN A 429 -9.44 -46.31 21.67
N GLY A 430 -8.88 -45.59 20.69
CA GLY A 430 -8.25 -46.19 19.51
C GLY A 430 -9.23 -46.86 18.53
N LYS A 431 -10.51 -46.52 18.61
CA LYS A 431 -11.54 -46.94 17.65
C LYS A 431 -11.47 -46.09 16.37
N GLU A 432 -12.16 -46.52 15.32
CA GLU A 432 -12.28 -45.73 14.11
C GLU A 432 -13.16 -44.49 14.35
N ALA A 433 -12.52 -43.32 14.50
CA ALA A 433 -13.19 -42.04 14.72
C ALA A 433 -13.08 -41.16 13.46
N GLN A 434 -14.19 -40.96 12.74
CA GLN A 434 -14.25 -40.05 11.59
C GLN A 434 -14.87 -38.70 11.96
N LEU A 435 -14.11 -37.62 11.80
CA LEU A 435 -14.62 -36.26 11.93
C LEU A 435 -15.41 -35.88 10.66
N LYS A 436 -16.72 -35.66 10.82
CA LYS A 436 -17.60 -35.14 9.76
C LYS A 436 -17.60 -33.62 9.82
N THR A 437 -17.51 -32.98 8.66
CA THR A 437 -17.50 -31.52 8.52
C THR A 437 -18.44 -31.05 7.42
N LYS A 438 -18.94 -29.82 7.55
CA LYS A 438 -19.59 -29.06 6.48
C LYS A 438 -18.60 -28.87 5.32
N LYS A 439 -19.11 -28.89 4.09
CA LYS A 439 -18.37 -28.42 2.91
C LYS A 439 -18.35 -26.89 2.89
N GLY A 440 -17.39 -26.32 2.16
CA GLY A 440 -17.24 -24.87 2.03
C GLY A 440 -16.38 -24.27 3.13
N TYR A 441 -16.67 -23.03 3.50
CA TYR A 441 -15.82 -22.18 4.32
C TYR A 441 -16.48 -21.81 5.64
N GLN A 442 -15.65 -21.55 6.66
CA GLN A 442 -16.08 -21.04 7.95
C GLN A 442 -15.21 -19.84 8.32
N VAL A 443 -15.87 -18.80 8.83
CA VAL A 443 -15.24 -17.56 9.28
C VAL A 443 -15.63 -17.36 10.74
N GLY A 444 -14.67 -16.99 11.58
CA GLY A 444 -14.91 -16.60 12.98
C GLY A 444 -14.39 -15.20 13.26
N VAL A 445 -15.26 -14.37 13.80
CA VAL A 445 -15.00 -12.99 14.20
C VAL A 445 -14.96 -12.93 15.71
N VAL A 446 -13.80 -12.65 16.30
CA VAL A 446 -13.69 -12.37 17.73
C VAL A 446 -14.36 -11.03 18.00
N VAL A 447 -15.37 -11.04 18.86
CA VAL A 447 -15.95 -9.86 19.48
C VAL A 447 -15.28 -9.67 20.83
N ALA A 448 -14.67 -8.51 21.01
CA ALA A 448 -13.94 -8.16 22.22
C ALA A 448 -14.45 -6.85 22.80
N ILE A 449 -14.11 -6.62 24.06
CA ILE A 449 -14.41 -5.43 24.87
C ILE A 449 -13.14 -5.02 25.61
N PRO A 450 -13.02 -3.78 26.16
CA PRO A 450 -11.88 -3.43 27.00
C PRO A 450 -11.72 -4.44 28.15
N PRO A 451 -10.51 -4.81 28.57
CA PRO A 451 -9.19 -4.28 28.19
C PRO A 451 -8.51 -4.97 26.99
N PHE A 452 -9.19 -5.90 26.29
CA PHE A 452 -8.59 -6.75 25.26
C PHE A 452 -7.75 -5.97 24.22
N PRO A 453 -6.55 -6.44 23.84
CA PRO A 453 -5.91 -7.71 24.21
C PRO A 453 -4.95 -7.62 25.43
N PHE A 454 -5.12 -6.62 26.30
CA PHE A 454 -4.25 -6.40 27.45
C PHE A 454 -4.94 -6.80 28.76
N GLU A 455 -4.17 -7.05 29.81
CA GLU A 455 -4.69 -7.19 31.17
C GLU A 455 -4.69 -5.81 31.86
N ASP A 456 -5.87 -5.22 32.04
CA ASP A 456 -6.06 -3.98 32.81
C ASP A 456 -7.38 -4.05 33.59
N GLU A 457 -7.27 -4.36 34.89
CA GLU A 457 -8.43 -4.47 35.78
C GLU A 457 -9.19 -3.15 35.95
N LYS A 458 -8.51 -1.98 35.88
CA LYS A 458 -9.21 -0.68 36.01
C LYS A 458 -10.03 -0.37 34.78
N ALA A 459 -9.50 -0.67 33.59
CA ALA A 459 -10.24 -0.54 32.34
C ALA A 459 -11.40 -1.55 32.27
N PHE A 460 -11.20 -2.79 32.74
CA PHE A 460 -12.27 -3.78 32.85
C PHE A 460 -13.44 -3.27 33.73
N LYS A 461 -13.15 -2.91 34.98
CA LYS A 461 -14.15 -2.40 35.95
C LYS A 461 -14.90 -1.17 35.46
N LYS A 462 -14.24 -0.31 34.69
CA LYS A 462 -14.84 0.93 34.18
C LYS A 462 -15.74 0.73 32.95
N TYR A 463 -15.44 -0.23 32.08
CA TYR A 463 -16.04 -0.29 30.72
C TYR A 463 -16.72 -1.61 30.36
N SER A 464 -16.54 -2.67 31.16
CA SER A 464 -16.84 -4.04 30.75
C SER A 464 -17.37 -4.95 31.86
N GLU A 465 -17.07 -4.65 33.13
CA GLU A 465 -17.60 -5.39 34.29
C GLU A 465 -19.13 -5.37 34.27
N ASP A 466 -19.73 -6.56 34.42
CA ASP A 466 -21.17 -6.83 34.37
C ASP A 466 -21.91 -6.40 33.09
N ALA A 467 -21.21 -6.06 32.00
CA ALA A 467 -21.85 -5.68 30.74
C ALA A 467 -22.70 -6.82 30.16
N THR A 468 -23.98 -6.55 29.86
CA THR A 468 -24.90 -7.54 29.27
C THR A 468 -24.67 -7.70 27.76
N ILE A 469 -24.77 -8.95 27.28
CA ILE A 469 -24.73 -9.33 25.87
C ILE A 469 -26.17 -9.46 25.36
N LEU A 470 -26.61 -8.50 24.56
CA LEU A 470 -27.95 -8.48 23.99
C LEU A 470 -27.96 -9.13 22.60
N PHE A 471 -28.92 -10.03 22.38
CA PHE A 471 -29.15 -10.69 21.10
C PHE A 471 -30.43 -10.18 20.44
N ARG A 472 -30.35 -9.67 19.21
CA ARG A 472 -31.52 -9.17 18.44
C ARG A 472 -32.46 -10.27 17.96
N LYS A 473 -31.99 -11.52 17.96
CA LYS A 473 -32.73 -12.75 17.67
C LYS A 473 -32.36 -13.78 18.72
N THR A 474 -33.35 -14.56 19.16
CA THR A 474 -33.21 -15.61 20.18
C THR A 474 -32.39 -16.83 19.72
N THR A 475 -32.12 -16.99 18.42
CA THR A 475 -31.30 -18.10 17.90
C THR A 475 -29.81 -17.80 18.06
N LEU A 476 -29.11 -18.62 18.85
CA LEU A 476 -27.67 -18.49 19.14
C LEU A 476 -26.76 -19.30 18.20
N ASN A 477 -27.21 -19.61 16.98
CA ASN A 477 -26.39 -20.34 16.01
C ASN A 477 -25.14 -19.52 15.64
N GLY A 478 -23.97 -20.16 15.72
CA GLY A 478 -22.68 -19.51 15.49
C GLY A 478 -22.23 -18.56 16.60
N VAL A 479 -22.89 -18.59 17.78
CA VAL A 479 -22.48 -17.82 18.96
C VAL A 479 -21.64 -18.70 19.88
N HIS A 480 -20.36 -18.35 20.07
CA HIS A 480 -19.44 -19.06 20.94
C HIS A 480 -19.02 -18.14 22.08
N LEU A 481 -19.71 -18.27 23.21
CA LEU A 481 -19.48 -17.45 24.39
C LEU A 481 -18.03 -17.60 24.91
N GLY A 482 -17.43 -16.47 25.29
CA GLY A 482 -16.10 -16.39 25.89
C GLY A 482 -16.18 -16.29 27.41
N GLU A 483 -15.62 -15.22 27.95
CA GLU A 483 -15.54 -15.02 29.40
C GLU A 483 -16.81 -14.42 30.01
N VAL A 484 -17.89 -15.22 30.08
CA VAL A 484 -19.24 -14.77 30.49
C VAL A 484 -19.83 -15.60 31.63
N LYS A 485 -20.88 -15.08 32.25
CA LYS A 485 -21.76 -15.75 33.22
C LYS A 485 -23.23 -15.58 32.79
N ASP A 486 -24.07 -16.54 33.16
CA ASP A 486 -25.53 -16.43 33.09
C ASP A 486 -26.03 -15.79 34.41
N VAL A 487 -26.90 -14.80 34.32
CA VAL A 487 -27.62 -14.20 35.45
C VAL A 487 -29.09 -14.10 35.05
N ASP A 488 -29.93 -14.94 35.67
CA ASP A 488 -31.38 -15.00 35.43
C ASP A 488 -31.82 -15.12 33.95
N GLY A 489 -30.97 -15.72 33.10
CA GLY A 489 -31.19 -15.91 31.66
C GLY A 489 -30.49 -14.88 30.77
N ASP A 490 -29.89 -13.83 31.34
CA ASP A 490 -29.09 -12.84 30.63
C ASP A 490 -27.59 -13.18 30.70
N TRP A 491 -26.89 -13.02 29.57
CA TRP A 491 -25.45 -13.25 29.50
C TRP A 491 -24.68 -11.99 29.86
N HIS A 492 -23.90 -12.04 30.94
CA HIS A 492 -23.05 -10.94 31.40
C HIS A 492 -21.57 -11.27 31.24
N ILE A 493 -20.77 -10.26 30.94
CA ILE A 493 -19.30 -10.37 30.98
C ILE A 493 -18.82 -10.69 32.41
N ALA A 494 -17.94 -11.67 32.52
CA ALA A 494 -17.43 -12.18 33.81
C ALA A 494 -15.91 -12.18 33.92
N GLY A 495 -15.16 -12.36 32.83
CA GLY A 495 -13.70 -12.42 32.86
C GLY A 495 -13.01 -11.15 32.36
N LYS A 496 -11.77 -10.98 32.83
CA LYS A 496 -11.03 -9.71 32.78
C LYS A 496 -10.19 -9.53 31.51
N SER A 497 -10.10 -10.51 30.60
CA SER A 497 -9.30 -10.35 29.38
C SER A 497 -10.01 -9.51 28.32
N GLY A 498 -11.33 -9.38 28.43
CA GLY A 498 -12.19 -8.73 27.44
C GLY A 498 -12.45 -9.57 26.18
N TYR A 499 -12.14 -10.87 26.21
CA TYR A 499 -12.52 -11.83 25.17
C TYR A 499 -13.99 -12.25 25.36
N ALA A 500 -14.92 -11.44 24.82
CA ALA A 500 -16.35 -11.56 25.11
C ALA A 500 -17.00 -12.79 24.43
N LEU A 501 -16.84 -12.95 23.11
CA LEU A 501 -17.32 -14.12 22.36
C LEU A 501 -16.68 -14.22 20.97
N VAL A 502 -16.85 -15.35 20.30
CA VAL A 502 -16.58 -15.51 18.86
C VAL A 502 -17.90 -15.70 18.13
N LEU A 503 -18.06 -14.99 17.01
CA LEU A 503 -19.22 -15.10 16.13
C LEU A 503 -18.80 -15.73 14.81
N THR A 504 -19.40 -16.86 14.50
CA THR A 504 -19.07 -17.65 13.31
C THR A 504 -20.16 -17.60 12.25
N GLY A 505 -19.76 -17.98 11.05
CA GLY A 505 -20.66 -18.23 9.93
C GLY A 505 -20.03 -19.18 8.93
N SER A 506 -20.88 -19.88 8.19
CA SER A 506 -20.49 -20.85 7.17
C SER A 506 -21.16 -20.56 5.84
N GLY A 507 -20.53 -20.97 4.73
CA GLY A 507 -21.04 -20.76 3.38
C GLY A 507 -20.34 -21.66 2.36
N ALA A 508 -20.96 -21.89 1.20
CA ALA A 508 -20.37 -22.71 0.14
C ALA A 508 -19.16 -22.01 -0.49
N SER A 509 -19.24 -20.68 -0.64
CA SER A 509 -18.11 -19.80 -0.96
C SER A 509 -17.58 -19.06 0.27
N MET A 510 -16.33 -18.57 0.19
CA MET A 510 -15.77 -17.72 1.25
C MET A 510 -16.58 -16.43 1.42
N GLN A 511 -17.14 -15.86 0.34
CA GLN A 511 -17.95 -14.65 0.44
C GLN A 511 -19.25 -14.89 1.22
N GLU A 512 -19.88 -16.05 1.05
CA GLU A 512 -21.03 -16.44 1.87
C GLU A 512 -20.65 -16.65 3.34
N ALA A 513 -19.52 -17.31 3.63
CA ALA A 513 -19.05 -17.50 5.01
C ALA A 513 -18.73 -16.17 5.70
N ILE A 514 -18.09 -15.23 5.00
CA ILE A 514 -17.89 -13.83 5.42
C ILE A 514 -19.25 -13.17 5.72
N ASN A 515 -20.18 -13.18 4.77
CA ASN A 515 -21.48 -12.53 4.91
C ASN A 515 -22.28 -13.12 6.09
N SER A 516 -22.25 -14.45 6.25
CA SER A 516 -22.86 -15.19 7.34
C SER A 516 -22.28 -14.78 8.69
N ALA A 517 -20.95 -14.78 8.85
CA ALA A 517 -20.30 -14.41 10.11
C ALA A 517 -20.60 -12.96 10.52
N TYR A 518 -20.56 -12.00 9.57
CA TYR A 518 -20.92 -10.62 9.87
C TYR A 518 -22.43 -10.38 10.06
N GLN A 519 -23.29 -11.27 9.55
CA GLN A 519 -24.70 -11.26 9.91
C GLN A 519 -24.91 -11.71 11.36
N SER A 520 -24.17 -12.72 11.84
CA SER A 520 -24.10 -13.11 13.25
C SER A 520 -23.61 -11.94 14.12
N VAL A 521 -22.57 -11.21 13.68
CA VAL A 521 -22.07 -10.00 14.37
C VAL A 521 -23.14 -8.92 14.52
N ARG A 522 -23.94 -8.65 13.48
CA ARG A 522 -25.07 -7.70 13.55
C ARG A 522 -26.20 -8.14 14.48
N ASN A 523 -26.24 -9.41 14.90
CA ASN A 523 -27.22 -9.92 15.85
C ASN A 523 -26.85 -9.56 17.31
N VAL A 524 -25.60 -9.22 17.60
CA VAL A 524 -25.10 -9.04 18.96
C VAL A 524 -24.87 -7.55 19.26
N MET A 525 -25.13 -7.15 20.51
CA MET A 525 -24.79 -5.84 21.04
C MET A 525 -24.26 -6.02 22.47
N ILE A 526 -23.05 -5.51 22.73
CA ILE A 526 -22.45 -5.38 24.05
C ILE A 526 -21.94 -3.95 24.17
N PRO A 527 -22.12 -3.26 25.31
CA PRO A 527 -21.41 -2.02 25.58
C PRO A 527 -19.91 -2.11 25.24
N ASN A 528 -19.39 -1.13 24.51
CA ASN A 528 -17.98 -1.03 24.12
C ASN A 528 -17.42 -2.19 23.26
N MET A 529 -18.27 -3.01 22.63
CA MET A 529 -17.80 -4.08 21.73
C MET A 529 -17.03 -3.56 20.51
N PHE A 530 -16.02 -4.32 20.11
CA PHE A 530 -15.27 -4.12 18.88
C PHE A 530 -14.84 -5.47 18.30
N TYR A 531 -14.67 -5.49 16.98
CA TYR A 531 -14.28 -6.67 16.23
C TYR A 531 -13.51 -6.24 14.97
N ARG A 532 -13.00 -7.20 14.20
CA ARG A 532 -12.42 -6.96 12.87
C ARG A 532 -13.46 -7.24 11.80
N ASP A 533 -13.61 -6.37 10.80
CA ASP A 533 -14.50 -6.52 9.65
C ASP A 533 -13.82 -7.04 8.36
N ASP A 534 -12.51 -7.32 8.41
CA ASP A 534 -11.69 -7.81 7.29
C ASP A 534 -11.47 -9.34 7.27
N ILE A 535 -11.96 -10.08 8.27
CA ILE A 535 -11.74 -11.53 8.38
C ILE A 535 -12.32 -12.25 7.14
N GLY A 536 -11.52 -13.15 6.55
CA GLY A 536 -11.85 -13.95 5.37
C GLY A 536 -11.41 -13.35 4.02
N GLN A 537 -11.29 -12.02 3.92
CA GLN A 537 -11.14 -11.32 2.62
C GLN A 537 -9.83 -11.63 1.85
N ARG A 538 -8.80 -12.15 2.52
CA ARG A 538 -7.52 -12.50 1.88
C ARG A 538 -7.56 -13.80 1.06
N TRP A 539 -8.53 -14.67 1.34
CA TRP A 539 -8.67 -15.98 0.72
C TRP A 539 -8.69 -15.94 -0.81
N PHE A 540 -9.41 -14.99 -1.39
CA PHE A 540 -9.59 -14.84 -2.85
C PHE A 540 -8.29 -14.60 -3.62
N LYS A 541 -7.20 -14.25 -2.92
CA LYS A 541 -5.85 -14.34 -3.45
C LYS A 541 -5.18 -15.63 -3.03
N ASP A 542 -5.16 -15.90 -1.71
CA ASP A 542 -4.17 -16.81 -1.13
C ASP A 542 -4.35 -18.23 -1.68
N VAL A 543 -5.58 -18.57 -2.03
CA VAL A 543 -5.91 -19.79 -2.78
C VAL A 543 -5.13 -19.89 -4.10
N ASP A 544 -5.10 -18.87 -4.96
CA ASP A 544 -4.37 -18.87 -6.23
C ASP A 544 -2.88 -19.14 -6.03
N MET A 545 -2.28 -18.51 -5.02
CA MET A 545 -0.85 -18.63 -4.77
C MET A 545 -0.49 -20.00 -4.23
N LEU A 546 -1.29 -20.53 -3.29
CA LEU A 546 -1.08 -21.88 -2.77
C LEU A 546 -1.34 -22.94 -3.85
N LEU A 547 -2.37 -22.79 -4.68
CA LEU A 547 -2.61 -23.63 -5.87
C LEU A 547 -1.41 -23.58 -6.84
N SER A 548 -0.88 -22.39 -7.12
CA SER A 548 0.28 -22.21 -8.03
C SER A 548 1.59 -22.84 -7.50
N TRP A 549 1.66 -23.10 -6.20
CA TRP A 549 2.79 -23.77 -5.55
C TRP A 549 2.52 -25.26 -5.31
N GLY A 550 1.34 -25.78 -5.69
CA GLY A 550 0.92 -27.14 -5.41
C GLY A 550 0.73 -27.43 -3.92
N TYR A 551 0.34 -26.42 -3.14
CA TYR A 551 0.15 -26.50 -1.69
C TYR A 551 -1.32 -26.73 -1.30
N LEU A 552 -2.24 -26.29 -2.15
CA LEU A 552 -3.66 -26.64 -2.17
C LEU A 552 -4.00 -27.25 -3.54
#